data_AF-A0A0K8SY75-F1
#
_entry.id   AF-A0A0K8SY75-F1
#
_cell.length_a   1.000
_cell.length_b   1.000
_cell.length_c   1.000
_cell.angle_alpha   90.00
_cell.angle_beta   90.00
_cell.angle_gamma   90.00
#
_symmetry.space_group_name_H-M   'P 1'
#
loop_
_entity.id
_entity.type
_entity.pdbx_description
1 polymer ?
#
loop_
_entity_poly.entity_id
_entity_poly.type
_entity_poly.pdbx_seq_one_letter_code
_entity_poly.pdbx_strand_id
1 'polypeptide(L)'
;MGLSEDVERKLLKTHNENIKALNLDKSSASEAWKALLEISDSYILEGEPLHWLGCTTYIACKSSFTPTVSKPNVVVQGNLVSLTRLLRIIDLSLIDFFLKMRKCAALLSLSEDFKEHMEKLEKNFNVSMVLFRKFQPIFSDVFRMENVDVQKPGTKAKKLKTHPPSCWRIMDFTWTLFICVKANVNNITDDLVNSYHLLLACIDLVYANVYVSGRKEMLKANISSTPEKLNFTEISDLPCIIDYLCKTHDGIIVDVKSVKEYCLRKYVKKLFEDKIIRGNDRLLTEVMEFTTFESNMKALGKLYEEYTLSLGGVDERVFLGYSSNMCNIGNFGMYGNGNAQEIREQLEARRKQNALQGRVGPPLTPLSGKRYLKHNDNNSSISENNSFSLHSSLMARDPGPAEITLKIIKNCPKKPILVSTVDGLIATLHTKLLTPQPGAPPIQDKSALKEIRNVSDLSAKLFYKFLDSILPGETKKPTFDPNVMLNNEQLIKSVVRLCC
;
A
#
# COMPACT_ATOMS: atom_id res chain seq x y z
N MET A 1 -9.83 -22.10 -38.62
CA MET A 1 -9.07 -23.37 -38.54
C MET A 1 -9.04 -23.72 -37.06
N GLY A 2 -9.92 -24.61 -36.61
CA GLY A 2 -10.17 -24.83 -35.17
C GLY A 2 -9.21 -25.82 -34.51
N LEU A 3 -9.33 -25.96 -33.20
CA LEU A 3 -8.70 -27.04 -32.43
C LEU A 3 -9.11 -28.41 -33.00
N SER A 4 -8.22 -29.40 -32.93
CA SER A 4 -8.59 -30.78 -33.26
C SER A 4 -9.71 -31.26 -32.33
N GLU A 5 -10.69 -32.03 -32.84
CA GLU A 5 -11.82 -32.55 -32.06
C GLU A 5 -11.38 -33.29 -30.78
N ASP A 6 -10.25 -34.01 -30.82
CA ASP A 6 -9.70 -34.72 -29.66
C ASP A 6 -9.16 -33.77 -28.59
N VAL A 7 -8.56 -32.65 -29.01
CA VAL A 7 -8.06 -31.60 -28.11
C VAL A 7 -9.23 -30.85 -27.48
N GLU A 8 -10.25 -30.53 -28.28
CA GLU A 8 -11.46 -29.86 -27.79
C GLU A 8 -12.21 -30.72 -26.77
N ARG A 9 -12.38 -32.03 -27.02
CA ARG A 9 -13.01 -32.95 -26.04
C ARG A 9 -12.24 -33.04 -24.73
N LYS A 10 -10.91 -33.09 -24.79
CA LYS A 10 -10.06 -33.09 -23.59
C LYS A 10 -10.19 -31.78 -22.83
N LEU A 11 -10.11 -30.64 -23.52
CA LEU A 11 -10.28 -29.31 -22.93
C LEU A 11 -11.67 -29.12 -22.32
N LEU A 12 -12.72 -29.62 -22.97
CA LEU A 12 -14.09 -29.52 -22.45
C LEU A 12 -14.25 -30.34 -21.16
N LYS A 13 -13.62 -31.52 -21.08
CA LYS A 13 -13.59 -32.30 -19.84
C LYS A 13 -12.87 -31.53 -18.73
N THR A 14 -11.68 -30.99 -19.03
CA THR A 14 -10.91 -30.18 -18.06
C THR A 14 -11.66 -28.90 -17.67
N HIS A 15 -12.36 -28.25 -18.60
CA HIS A 15 -13.20 -27.08 -18.32
C HIS A 15 -14.29 -27.41 -17.30
N ASN A 16 -14.98 -28.53 -17.48
CA ASN A 16 -15.99 -29.00 -16.53
C ASN A 16 -15.41 -29.33 -15.14
N GLU A 17 -14.18 -29.85 -15.08
CA GLU A 17 -13.45 -30.05 -13.84
C GLU A 17 -13.06 -28.71 -13.20
N ASN A 18 -12.59 -27.73 -13.99
CA ASN A 18 -12.23 -26.38 -13.56
C ASN A 18 -13.43 -25.63 -12.97
N ILE A 19 -14.62 -25.76 -13.57
CA ILE A 19 -15.86 -25.15 -13.06
C ILE A 19 -16.11 -25.59 -11.61
N LYS A 20 -15.99 -26.90 -11.34
CA LYS A 20 -16.17 -27.45 -9.98
C LYS A 20 -15.02 -27.04 -9.06
N ALA A 21 -13.80 -27.07 -9.56
CA ALA A 21 -12.61 -26.76 -8.77
C ALA A 21 -12.52 -25.27 -8.41
N LEU A 22 -13.09 -24.36 -9.19
CA LEU A 22 -13.07 -22.91 -8.94
C LEU A 22 -14.37 -22.37 -8.37
N ASN A 23 -15.40 -23.21 -8.22
CA ASN A 23 -16.77 -22.80 -7.92
C ASN A 23 -17.28 -21.74 -8.92
N LEU A 24 -16.95 -21.92 -10.19
CA LEU A 24 -17.31 -20.99 -11.27
C LEU A 24 -18.82 -21.06 -11.53
N ASP A 25 -19.45 -19.90 -11.72
CA ASP A 25 -20.86 -19.86 -12.10
C ASP A 25 -21.03 -20.27 -13.57
N LYS A 26 -22.24 -20.71 -13.92
CA LYS A 26 -22.52 -21.20 -15.28
C LYS A 26 -22.39 -20.13 -16.36
N SER A 27 -22.63 -18.85 -16.04
CA SER A 27 -22.52 -17.75 -17.00
C SER A 27 -21.05 -17.51 -17.34
N SER A 28 -20.21 -17.28 -16.33
CA SER A 28 -18.78 -17.06 -16.54
C SER A 28 -18.11 -18.27 -17.20
N ALA A 29 -18.53 -19.49 -16.86
CA ALA A 29 -18.02 -20.70 -17.49
C ALA A 29 -18.35 -20.77 -19.00
N SER A 30 -19.58 -20.37 -19.38
CA SER A 30 -20.03 -20.33 -20.77
C SER A 30 -19.29 -19.24 -21.55
N GLU A 31 -19.16 -18.06 -20.97
CA GLU A 31 -18.42 -16.92 -21.55
C GLU A 31 -16.94 -17.27 -21.77
N ALA A 32 -16.29 -17.91 -20.80
CA ALA A 32 -14.90 -18.35 -20.92
C ALA A 32 -14.68 -19.34 -22.08
N TRP A 33 -15.62 -20.28 -22.25
CA TRP A 33 -15.56 -21.26 -23.34
C TRP A 33 -15.81 -20.60 -24.70
N LYS A 34 -16.82 -19.72 -24.78
CA LYS A 34 -17.13 -18.96 -25.99
C LYS A 34 -15.93 -18.12 -26.44
N ALA A 35 -15.28 -17.41 -25.51
CA ALA A 35 -14.09 -16.61 -25.81
C ALA A 35 -12.93 -17.49 -26.30
N LEU A 36 -12.75 -18.70 -25.76
CA LEU A 36 -11.72 -19.62 -26.25
C LEU A 36 -11.98 -20.04 -27.70
N LEU A 37 -13.23 -20.40 -28.01
CA LEU A 37 -13.63 -20.81 -29.36
C LEU A 37 -13.40 -19.67 -30.35
N GLU A 38 -13.82 -18.45 -30.02
CA GLU A 38 -13.64 -17.25 -30.85
C GLU A 38 -12.16 -17.01 -31.22
N ILE A 39 -11.25 -17.12 -30.24
CA ILE A 39 -9.81 -16.96 -30.51
C ILE A 39 -9.31 -18.14 -31.34
N SER A 40 -9.72 -19.37 -31.02
CA SER A 40 -9.24 -20.58 -31.72
C SER A 40 -9.71 -20.68 -33.18
N ASP A 41 -10.88 -20.11 -33.50
CA ASP A 41 -11.40 -20.09 -34.86
C ASP A 41 -10.67 -19.06 -35.74
N SER A 42 -10.29 -17.95 -35.12
CA SER A 42 -9.71 -16.76 -35.77
C SER A 42 -8.19 -16.81 -35.87
N TYR A 43 -7.50 -17.51 -34.94
CA TYR A 43 -6.05 -17.46 -34.80
C TYR A 43 -5.42 -18.82 -34.48
N ILE A 44 -4.15 -19.00 -34.86
CA ILE A 44 -3.36 -20.17 -34.46
C ILE A 44 -2.84 -19.93 -33.05
N LEU A 45 -3.28 -20.76 -32.11
CA LEU A 45 -2.91 -20.68 -30.71
C LEU A 45 -1.53 -21.32 -30.45
N GLU A 46 -0.56 -20.53 -30.00
CA GLU A 46 0.75 -21.02 -29.59
C GLU A 46 0.74 -21.61 -28.16
N GLY A 47 1.46 -22.72 -27.96
CA GLY A 47 1.66 -23.37 -26.66
C GLY A 47 0.45 -24.19 -26.17
N GLU A 48 0.44 -24.52 -24.88
CA GLU A 48 -0.60 -25.37 -24.28
C GLU A 48 -2.02 -24.74 -24.41
N PRO A 49 -3.00 -25.46 -24.99
CA PRO A 49 -4.38 -24.97 -25.10
C PRO A 49 -5.05 -24.71 -23.75
N LEU A 50 -4.66 -25.47 -22.71
CA LEU A 50 -5.19 -25.31 -21.34
C LEU A 50 -4.86 -23.93 -20.76
N HIS A 51 -3.71 -23.35 -21.11
CA HIS A 51 -3.33 -22.01 -20.67
C HIS A 51 -4.24 -20.94 -21.28
N TRP A 52 -4.67 -21.11 -22.54
CA TRP A 52 -5.62 -20.20 -23.18
C TRP A 52 -6.99 -20.25 -22.51
N LEU A 53 -7.48 -21.47 -22.21
CA LEU A 53 -8.69 -21.66 -21.42
C LEU A 53 -8.58 -20.98 -20.04
N GLY A 54 -7.43 -21.07 -19.39
CA GLY A 54 -7.15 -20.37 -18.14
C GLY A 54 -7.27 -18.86 -18.28
N CYS A 55 -6.68 -18.27 -19.32
CA CYS A 55 -6.78 -16.83 -19.57
C CYS A 55 -8.22 -16.39 -19.84
N THR A 56 -8.97 -17.09 -20.70
CA THR A 56 -10.37 -16.73 -20.98
C THR A 56 -11.27 -16.92 -19.77
N THR A 57 -10.99 -17.92 -18.92
CA THR A 57 -11.66 -18.10 -17.63
C THR A 57 -11.42 -16.92 -16.70
N TYR A 58 -10.18 -16.43 -16.58
CA TYR A 58 -9.88 -15.26 -15.76
C TYR A 58 -10.61 -14.00 -16.27
N ILE A 59 -10.62 -13.78 -17.59
CA ILE A 59 -11.32 -12.65 -18.22
C ILE A 59 -12.82 -12.70 -17.91
N ALA A 60 -13.47 -13.85 -18.17
CA ALA A 60 -14.90 -14.01 -17.91
C ALA A 60 -15.23 -13.80 -16.41
N CYS A 61 -14.40 -14.34 -15.52
CA CYS A 61 -14.55 -14.10 -14.08
C CYS A 61 -14.52 -12.61 -13.74
N LYS A 62 -13.66 -11.81 -14.37
CA LYS A 62 -13.52 -10.38 -14.07
C LYS A 62 -14.59 -9.51 -14.71
N SER A 63 -15.13 -9.92 -15.84
CA SER A 63 -16.23 -9.23 -16.53
C SER A 63 -17.60 -9.49 -15.88
N SER A 64 -17.73 -10.56 -15.08
CA SER A 64 -18.96 -10.90 -14.37
C SER A 64 -19.27 -9.98 -13.18
N PHE A 65 -20.53 -9.96 -12.72
CA PHE A 65 -20.95 -9.29 -11.48
C PHE A 65 -21.55 -10.31 -10.51
N THR A 66 -21.08 -10.34 -9.25
CA THR A 66 -21.60 -11.22 -8.21
C THR A 66 -22.41 -10.44 -7.15
N PRO A 67 -23.65 -10.84 -6.86
CA PRO A 67 -24.43 -10.25 -5.77
C PRO A 67 -23.89 -10.71 -4.40
N THR A 68 -23.73 -9.78 -3.45
CA THR A 68 -23.23 -10.13 -2.10
C THR A 68 -24.31 -10.76 -1.23
N VAL A 69 -23.97 -11.90 -0.61
CA VAL A 69 -24.89 -12.69 0.25
C VAL A 69 -25.37 -11.89 1.48
N SER A 70 -24.58 -10.93 1.95
CA SER A 70 -24.89 -10.11 3.14
C SER A 70 -25.71 -8.85 2.83
N LYS A 71 -25.72 -8.37 1.58
CA LYS A 71 -26.44 -7.16 1.15
C LYS A 71 -26.96 -7.35 -0.28
N PRO A 72 -28.24 -7.71 -0.47
CA PRO A 72 -28.79 -8.07 -1.78
C PRO A 72 -28.72 -6.96 -2.84
N ASN A 73 -28.50 -5.69 -2.45
CA ASN A 73 -28.37 -4.54 -3.36
C ASN A 73 -26.91 -4.12 -3.65
N VAL A 74 -25.90 -4.86 -3.17
CA VAL A 74 -24.49 -4.58 -3.46
C VAL A 74 -23.94 -5.71 -4.35
N VAL A 75 -23.73 -5.38 -5.62
CA VAL A 75 -23.05 -6.23 -6.60
C VAL A 75 -21.55 -5.89 -6.59
N VAL A 76 -20.72 -6.92 -6.44
CA VAL A 76 -19.26 -6.81 -6.57
C VAL A 76 -18.90 -7.22 -8.00
N GLN A 77 -18.07 -6.41 -8.65
CA GLN A 77 -17.52 -6.77 -9.94
C GLN A 77 -16.51 -7.92 -9.76
N GLY A 78 -16.72 -9.02 -10.47
CA GLY A 78 -15.88 -10.21 -10.49
C GLY A 78 -16.48 -11.42 -9.74
N ASN A 79 -16.19 -12.64 -10.21
CA ASN A 79 -16.63 -13.90 -9.60
C ASN A 79 -15.75 -14.38 -8.42
N LEU A 80 -15.02 -13.48 -7.76
CA LEU A 80 -14.16 -13.79 -6.59
C LEU A 80 -13.25 -15.03 -6.79
N VAL A 81 -12.87 -15.35 -8.03
CA VAL A 81 -12.02 -16.51 -8.33
C VAL A 81 -10.58 -16.14 -8.03
N SER A 82 -9.94 -16.92 -7.17
CA SER A 82 -8.52 -16.78 -6.85
C SER A 82 -7.66 -17.06 -8.08
N LEU A 83 -6.89 -16.05 -8.53
CA LEU A 83 -5.94 -16.21 -9.63
C LEU A 83 -4.89 -17.28 -9.30
N THR A 84 -4.37 -17.32 -8.07
CA THR A 84 -3.38 -18.32 -7.68
C THR A 84 -3.94 -19.74 -7.69
N ARG A 85 -5.23 -19.92 -7.39
CA ARG A 85 -5.91 -21.22 -7.52
C ARG A 85 -6.09 -21.62 -8.99
N LEU A 86 -6.52 -20.69 -9.83
CA LEU A 86 -6.67 -20.91 -11.28
C LEU A 86 -5.34 -21.36 -11.89
N LEU A 87 -4.25 -20.65 -11.60
CA LEU A 87 -2.91 -20.94 -12.13
C LEU A 87 -2.40 -22.32 -11.72
N ARG A 88 -2.68 -22.76 -10.49
CA ARG A 88 -2.32 -24.12 -10.05
C ARG A 88 -3.07 -25.21 -10.80
N ILE A 89 -4.33 -24.96 -11.17
CA ILE A 89 -5.16 -25.93 -11.89
C ILE A 89 -4.68 -26.10 -13.34
N ILE A 90 -4.29 -25.00 -13.98
CA ILE A 90 -3.82 -24.99 -15.37
C ILE A 90 -2.30 -25.18 -15.50
N ASP A 91 -1.59 -25.40 -14.39
CA ASP A 91 -0.13 -25.51 -14.30
C ASP A 91 0.64 -24.39 -15.02
N LEU A 92 0.19 -23.15 -14.85
CA LEU A 92 0.78 -21.97 -15.49
C LEU A 92 1.48 -21.08 -14.47
N SER A 93 2.74 -20.74 -14.72
CA SER A 93 3.46 -19.78 -13.88
C SER A 93 2.82 -18.40 -13.97
N LEU A 94 2.90 -17.60 -12.90
CA LEU A 94 2.29 -16.26 -12.91
C LEU A 94 2.97 -15.32 -13.92
N ILE A 95 4.27 -15.49 -14.18
CA ILE A 95 4.99 -14.73 -15.23
C ILE A 95 4.44 -15.10 -16.61
N ASP A 96 4.34 -16.40 -16.90
CA ASP A 96 3.83 -16.87 -18.18
C ASP A 96 2.37 -16.48 -18.37
N PHE A 97 1.59 -16.42 -17.28
CA PHE A 97 0.24 -15.90 -17.29
C PHE A 97 0.18 -14.44 -17.74
N PHE A 98 1.01 -13.53 -17.22
CA PHE A 98 1.00 -12.14 -17.69
C PHE A 98 1.39 -12.01 -19.17
N LEU A 99 2.35 -12.81 -19.64
CA LEU A 99 2.71 -12.87 -21.06
C LEU A 99 1.55 -13.38 -21.92
N LYS A 100 0.91 -14.48 -21.52
CA LYS A 100 -0.22 -15.09 -22.25
C LYS A 100 -1.46 -14.20 -22.20
N MET A 101 -1.72 -13.55 -21.06
CA MET A 101 -2.87 -12.67 -20.86
C MET A 101 -2.78 -11.42 -21.74
N ARG A 102 -1.58 -10.84 -21.92
CA ARG A 102 -1.38 -9.72 -22.87
C ARG A 102 -1.70 -10.13 -24.31
N LYS A 103 -1.26 -11.32 -24.74
CA LYS A 103 -1.65 -11.87 -26.05
C LYS A 103 -3.17 -12.06 -26.13
N CYS A 104 -3.79 -12.67 -25.12
CA CYS A 104 -5.22 -12.91 -25.07
C CYS A 104 -6.03 -11.60 -25.13
N ALA A 105 -5.63 -10.58 -24.37
CA ALA A 105 -6.28 -9.27 -24.33
C ALA A 105 -6.20 -8.54 -25.69
N ALA A 106 -5.08 -8.69 -26.41
CA ALA A 106 -4.94 -8.15 -27.76
C ALA A 106 -5.83 -8.86 -28.78
N LEU A 107 -5.91 -10.20 -28.73
CA LEU A 107 -6.73 -11.00 -29.65
C LEU A 107 -8.22 -10.77 -29.46
N LEU A 108 -8.67 -10.62 -28.21
CA LEU A 108 -10.08 -10.34 -27.86
C LEU A 108 -10.44 -8.85 -27.89
N SER A 109 -9.48 -7.96 -28.23
CA SER A 109 -9.69 -6.52 -28.24
C SER A 109 -10.33 -5.99 -26.94
N LEU A 110 -9.82 -6.43 -25.78
CA LEU A 110 -10.35 -6.02 -24.47
C LEU A 110 -10.15 -4.52 -24.22
N SER A 111 -10.97 -3.95 -23.34
CA SER A 111 -10.94 -2.52 -23.00
C SER A 111 -9.59 -2.07 -22.42
N GLU A 112 -9.27 -0.79 -22.59
CA GLU A 112 -8.08 -0.18 -21.97
C GLU A 112 -8.11 -0.30 -20.44
N ASP A 113 -9.28 -0.13 -19.81
CA ASP A 113 -9.44 -0.34 -18.36
C ASP A 113 -8.99 -1.73 -17.90
N PHE A 114 -9.27 -2.77 -18.68
CA PHE A 114 -8.83 -4.14 -18.36
C PHE A 114 -7.32 -4.28 -18.51
N LYS A 115 -6.74 -3.68 -19.55
CA LYS A 115 -5.28 -3.68 -19.77
C LYS A 115 -4.55 -2.95 -18.65
N GLU A 116 -5.00 -1.76 -18.26
CA GLU A 116 -4.46 -1.00 -17.14
C GLU A 116 -4.54 -1.79 -15.82
N HIS A 117 -5.67 -2.48 -15.56
CA HIS A 117 -5.80 -3.35 -14.40
C HIS A 117 -4.76 -4.48 -14.41
N MET A 118 -4.54 -5.12 -15.56
CA MET A 118 -3.55 -6.18 -15.72
C MET A 118 -2.12 -5.68 -15.51
N GLU A 119 -1.78 -4.52 -16.06
CA GLU A 119 -0.47 -3.89 -15.86
C GLU A 119 -0.23 -3.53 -14.39
N LYS A 120 -1.25 -2.98 -13.71
CA LYS A 120 -1.18 -2.70 -12.27
C LYS A 120 -0.99 -3.98 -11.46
N LEU A 121 -1.69 -5.06 -11.82
CA LEU A 121 -1.57 -6.35 -11.16
C LEU A 121 -0.15 -6.93 -11.32
N GLU A 122 0.42 -6.86 -12.52
CA GLU A 122 1.79 -7.30 -12.83
C GLU A 122 2.82 -6.47 -12.07
N LYS A 123 2.69 -5.14 -12.09
CA LYS A 123 3.58 -4.22 -11.35
C LYS A 123 3.56 -4.52 -9.85
N ASN A 124 2.37 -4.69 -9.26
CA ASN A 124 2.23 -4.94 -7.84
C ASN A 124 2.81 -6.29 -7.42
N PHE A 125 2.64 -7.32 -8.26
CA PHE A 125 3.30 -8.60 -8.06
C PHE A 125 4.82 -8.47 -8.11
N ASN A 126 5.37 -7.76 -9.10
CA ASN A 126 6.81 -7.56 -9.25
C ASN A 126 7.42 -6.84 -8.04
N VAL A 127 6.78 -5.76 -7.56
CA VAL A 127 7.19 -5.06 -6.34
C VAL A 127 7.27 -6.03 -5.16
N SER A 128 6.21 -6.81 -4.92
CA SER A 128 6.17 -7.75 -3.80
C SER A 128 7.18 -8.89 -3.94
N MET A 129 7.45 -9.36 -5.16
CA MET A 129 8.47 -10.37 -5.43
C MET A 129 9.87 -9.86 -5.06
N VAL A 130 10.24 -8.65 -5.48
CA VAL A 130 11.55 -8.05 -5.15
C VAL A 130 11.66 -7.82 -3.64
N LEU A 131 10.59 -7.38 -2.99
CA LEU A 131 10.54 -7.20 -1.54
C LEU A 131 10.67 -8.52 -0.78
N PHE A 132 10.03 -9.60 -1.24
CA PHE A 132 10.16 -10.91 -0.62
C PHE A 132 11.58 -11.46 -0.69
N ARG A 133 12.26 -11.26 -1.83
CA ARG A 133 13.69 -11.60 -1.98
C ARG A 133 14.58 -10.86 -0.98
N LYS A 134 14.25 -9.61 -0.63
CA LYS A 134 14.94 -8.86 0.44
C LYS A 134 14.49 -9.29 1.83
N PHE A 135 13.22 -9.64 2.01
CA PHE A 135 12.66 -10.03 3.30
C PHE A 135 13.40 -11.22 3.91
N GLN A 136 13.66 -12.28 3.14
CA GLN A 136 14.30 -13.49 3.65
C GLN A 136 15.67 -13.26 4.31
N PRO A 137 16.66 -12.61 3.67
CA PRO A 137 17.95 -12.33 4.30
C PRO A 137 17.82 -11.34 5.47
N ILE A 138 16.98 -10.30 5.37
CA ILE A 138 16.77 -9.34 6.47
C ILE A 138 16.20 -10.06 7.70
N PHE A 139 15.18 -10.91 7.50
CA PHE A 139 14.58 -11.68 8.58
C PHE A 139 15.60 -12.64 9.19
N SER A 140 16.38 -13.32 8.34
CA SER A 140 17.45 -14.23 8.78
C SER A 140 18.58 -13.51 9.50
N ASP A 141 18.78 -12.21 9.31
CA ASP A 141 19.75 -11.39 10.04
C ASP A 141 19.27 -10.95 11.42
N VAL A 142 17.97 -11.04 11.68
CA VAL A 142 17.36 -10.74 12.98
C VAL A 142 17.11 -12.02 13.79
N PHE A 143 16.59 -13.05 13.14
CA PHE A 143 16.11 -14.27 13.79
C PHE A 143 16.99 -15.49 13.45
N ARG A 144 17.08 -16.42 14.41
CA ARG A 144 17.76 -17.70 14.23
C ARG A 144 16.83 -18.67 13.51
N MET A 145 17.07 -18.81 12.21
CA MET A 145 16.41 -19.83 11.39
C MET A 145 17.08 -21.18 11.68
N GLU A 146 16.60 -21.91 12.68
CA GLU A 146 17.02 -23.29 12.85
C GLU A 146 16.45 -24.14 11.71
N ASN A 147 17.33 -24.88 11.03
CA ASN A 147 16.91 -25.99 10.20
C ASN A 147 16.34 -27.02 11.16
N VAL A 148 15.01 -27.07 11.27
CA VAL A 148 14.36 -28.19 11.93
C VAL A 148 14.66 -29.38 11.05
N ASP A 149 15.69 -30.13 11.43
CA ASP A 149 15.94 -31.46 10.92
C ASP A 149 14.61 -32.19 11.02
N VAL A 150 14.13 -32.68 9.86
CA VAL A 150 12.82 -33.31 9.71
C VAL A 150 12.63 -34.26 10.88
N GLN A 151 11.73 -33.92 11.81
CA GLN A 151 11.35 -34.87 12.84
C GLN A 151 10.87 -36.12 12.09
N LYS A 152 11.68 -37.17 12.14
CA LYS A 152 11.33 -38.49 11.61
C LYS A 152 9.91 -38.81 12.10
N PRO A 153 8.99 -39.26 11.23
CA PRO A 153 7.65 -39.64 11.64
C PRO A 153 7.77 -40.89 12.52
N GLY A 154 7.94 -40.67 13.82
CA GLY A 154 8.26 -41.69 14.80
C GLY A 154 7.50 -41.44 16.08
N THR A 155 6.56 -42.33 16.34
CA THR A 155 5.80 -42.55 17.58
C THR A 155 4.65 -41.59 17.92
N LYS A 156 3.45 -42.20 17.90
CA LYS A 156 2.14 -41.65 18.25
C LYS A 156 2.16 -41.09 19.68
N ALA A 157 2.22 -39.76 19.83
CA ALA A 157 1.90 -39.10 21.09
C ALA A 157 0.54 -38.38 20.97
N LYS A 158 -0.52 -39.08 21.40
CA LYS A 158 -1.83 -38.48 21.71
C LYS A 158 -1.64 -37.47 22.86
N LYS A 159 -1.53 -36.18 22.53
CA LYS A 159 -2.00 -35.01 23.30
C LYS A 159 -1.71 -33.76 22.46
N LEU A 160 -2.76 -33.03 22.11
CA LEU A 160 -2.71 -31.72 21.44
C LEU A 160 -2.01 -30.70 22.36
N LYS A 161 -0.68 -30.73 22.46
CA LYS A 161 0.09 -29.65 23.09
C LYS A 161 0.40 -28.62 22.01
N THR A 162 -0.26 -27.47 22.08
CA THR A 162 0.09 -26.27 21.31
C THR A 162 1.49 -25.84 21.71
N HIS A 163 2.46 -26.03 20.81
CA HIS A 163 3.83 -25.57 21.00
C HIS A 163 3.93 -24.08 20.63
N PRO A 164 4.86 -23.31 21.26
CA PRO A 164 5.16 -21.95 20.82
C PRO A 164 5.49 -21.92 19.30
N PRO A 165 5.11 -20.85 18.57
CA PRO A 165 5.31 -20.81 17.13
C PRO A 165 6.79 -20.92 16.77
N SER A 166 7.12 -21.73 15.77
CA SER A 166 8.50 -21.81 15.25
C SER A 166 8.92 -20.52 14.57
N CYS A 167 10.23 -20.33 14.35
CA CYS A 167 10.74 -19.14 13.66
C CYS A 167 10.15 -18.99 12.24
N TRP A 168 9.98 -20.12 11.53
CA TRP A 168 9.30 -20.18 10.24
C TRP A 168 7.86 -19.66 10.28
N ARG A 169 7.10 -20.01 11.33
CA ARG A 169 5.73 -19.50 11.51
C ARG A 169 5.70 -18.00 11.81
N ILE A 170 6.68 -17.49 12.54
CA ILE A 170 6.83 -16.05 12.77
C ILE A 170 7.17 -15.33 11.45
N MET A 171 7.99 -15.93 10.59
CA MET A 171 8.27 -15.42 9.25
C MET A 171 7.00 -15.35 8.39
N ASP A 172 6.20 -16.42 8.37
CA ASP A 172 4.89 -16.45 7.67
C ASP A 172 3.97 -15.33 8.16
N PHE A 173 3.86 -15.17 9.48
CA PHE A 173 3.05 -14.12 10.10
C PHE A 173 3.55 -12.73 9.72
N THR A 174 4.87 -12.52 9.74
CA THR A 174 5.50 -11.23 9.40
C THR A 174 5.18 -10.82 7.98
N TRP A 175 5.34 -11.73 7.02
CA TRP A 175 4.99 -11.47 5.63
C TRP A 175 3.49 -11.23 5.45
N THR A 176 2.66 -12.02 6.11
CA THR A 176 1.20 -11.87 6.05
C THR A 176 0.75 -10.53 6.63
N LEU A 177 1.35 -10.07 7.73
CA LEU A 177 1.08 -8.75 8.28
C LEU A 177 1.52 -7.64 7.32
N PHE A 178 2.71 -7.78 6.72
CA PHE A 178 3.21 -6.83 5.75
C PHE A 178 2.25 -6.63 4.57
N ILE A 179 1.83 -7.72 3.92
CA ILE A 179 0.92 -7.64 2.76
C ILE A 179 -0.47 -7.11 3.14
N CYS A 180 -0.97 -7.41 4.35
CA CYS A 180 -2.20 -6.82 4.87
C CYS A 180 -2.11 -5.30 5.01
N VAL A 181 -1.02 -4.80 5.60
CA VAL A 181 -0.83 -3.35 5.80
C VAL A 181 -0.62 -2.68 4.44
N LYS A 182 0.23 -3.24 3.57
CA LYS A 182 0.48 -2.75 2.21
C LYS A 182 -0.82 -2.58 1.43
N ALA A 183 -1.68 -3.61 1.44
CA ALA A 183 -2.98 -3.62 0.78
C ALA A 183 -3.95 -2.52 1.22
N ASN A 184 -3.82 -2.02 2.46
CA ASN A 184 -4.77 -1.08 3.06
C ASN A 184 -4.26 0.38 3.08
N VAL A 185 -3.05 0.65 2.61
CA VAL A 185 -2.47 1.98 2.61
C VAL A 185 -2.15 2.40 1.17
N ASN A 186 -3.05 3.21 0.58
CA ASN A 186 -2.99 3.63 -0.82
C ASN A 186 -1.64 4.25 -1.24
N ASN A 187 -0.94 4.94 -0.32
CA ASN A 187 0.36 5.58 -0.59
C ASN A 187 1.56 4.62 -0.55
N ILE A 188 1.33 3.34 -0.24
CA ILE A 188 2.36 2.31 -0.12
C ILE A 188 2.24 1.28 -1.26
N THR A 189 1.02 0.88 -1.63
CA THR A 189 0.74 -0.26 -2.50
C THR A 189 1.58 -0.30 -3.79
N ASP A 190 1.80 0.86 -4.41
CA ASP A 190 2.46 0.98 -5.72
C ASP A 190 3.87 1.62 -5.63
N ASP A 191 4.36 1.95 -4.41
CA ASP A 191 5.68 2.57 -4.14
C ASP A 191 6.64 1.54 -3.51
N LEU A 192 7.68 1.18 -4.26
CA LEU A 192 8.68 0.20 -3.83
C LEU A 192 9.46 0.65 -2.59
N VAL A 193 9.79 1.94 -2.47
CA VAL A 193 10.58 2.48 -1.35
C VAL A 193 9.74 2.51 -0.07
N ASN A 194 8.50 3.00 -0.14
CA ASN A 194 7.59 3.00 1.00
C ASN A 194 7.21 1.58 1.42
N SER A 195 7.00 0.68 0.46
CA SER A 195 6.78 -0.75 0.74
C SER A 195 8.00 -1.39 1.40
N TYR A 196 9.21 -1.03 0.98
CA TYR A 196 10.44 -1.48 1.63
C TYR A 196 10.57 -0.96 3.07
N HIS A 197 10.28 0.32 3.30
CA HIS A 197 10.29 0.89 4.64
C HIS A 197 9.21 0.27 5.55
N LEU A 198 8.04 -0.06 5.00
CA LEU A 198 7.00 -0.79 5.71
C LEU A 198 7.47 -2.19 6.11
N LEU A 199 8.15 -2.91 5.21
CA LEU A 199 8.71 -4.24 5.50
C LEU A 199 9.66 -4.20 6.70
N LEU A 200 10.57 -3.21 6.75
CA LEU A 200 11.47 -3.03 7.90
C LEU A 200 10.70 -2.73 9.20
N ALA A 201 9.65 -1.90 9.12
CA ALA A 201 8.82 -1.60 10.27
C ALA A 201 8.04 -2.83 10.78
N CYS A 202 7.56 -3.70 9.89
CA CYS A 202 6.91 -4.96 10.28
C CYS A 202 7.88 -5.90 11.01
N ILE A 203 9.12 -6.02 10.54
CA ILE A 203 10.16 -6.83 11.19
C ILE A 203 10.48 -6.28 12.58
N ASP A 204 10.57 -4.96 12.74
CA ASP A 204 10.78 -4.29 14.03
C ASP A 204 9.64 -4.57 15.04
N LEU A 205 8.37 -4.53 14.60
CA LEU A 205 7.22 -4.87 15.44
C LEU A 205 7.25 -6.33 15.90
N VAL A 206 7.60 -7.25 14.99
CA VAL A 206 7.73 -8.67 15.28
C VAL A 206 8.87 -8.94 16.25
N TYR A 207 10.01 -8.28 16.04
CA TYR A 207 11.14 -8.32 16.97
C TYR A 207 10.71 -7.88 18.38
N ALA A 208 9.97 -6.78 18.50
CA ALA A 208 9.47 -6.32 19.79
C ALA A 208 8.54 -7.34 20.46
N ASN A 209 7.65 -7.97 19.68
CA ASN A 209 6.77 -9.03 20.20
C ASN A 209 7.54 -10.25 20.71
N VAL A 210 8.54 -10.72 19.96
CA VAL A 210 9.39 -11.86 20.35
C VAL A 210 10.23 -11.54 21.59
N TYR A 211 10.74 -10.32 21.69
CA TYR A 211 11.50 -9.87 22.86
C TYR A 211 10.63 -9.81 24.11
N VAL A 212 9.43 -9.23 24.00
CA VAL A 212 8.47 -9.10 25.11
C VAL A 212 7.94 -10.47 25.55
N SER A 213 7.73 -11.42 24.63
CA SER A 213 7.33 -12.79 24.98
C SER A 213 8.45 -13.61 25.65
N GLY A 214 9.62 -13.00 25.92
CA GLY A 214 10.76 -13.66 26.54
C GLY A 214 11.50 -14.66 25.65
N ARG A 215 11.18 -14.72 24.34
CA ARG A 215 11.71 -15.71 23.39
C ARG A 215 13.03 -15.29 22.73
N LYS A 216 13.95 -14.80 23.56
CA LYS A 216 15.23 -14.22 23.11
C LYS A 216 16.16 -15.26 22.48
N GLU A 217 15.95 -16.54 22.74
CA GLU A 217 16.66 -17.65 22.10
C GLU A 217 16.51 -17.63 20.57
N MET A 218 15.39 -17.09 20.07
CA MET A 218 15.12 -16.95 18.64
C MET A 218 15.86 -15.76 18.00
N LEU A 219 16.44 -14.86 18.79
CA LEU A 219 17.09 -13.65 18.32
C LEU A 219 18.59 -13.88 18.15
N LYS A 220 19.20 -13.32 17.10
CA LYS A 220 20.65 -13.36 16.94
C LYS A 220 21.36 -12.53 18.03
N ALA A 221 22.50 -13.02 18.49
CA ALA A 221 23.21 -12.48 19.66
C ALA A 221 23.67 -11.02 19.49
N ASN A 222 23.93 -10.58 18.26
CA ASN A 222 24.28 -9.20 17.91
C ASN A 222 23.15 -8.19 18.18
N ILE A 223 21.91 -8.65 18.32
CA ILE A 223 20.73 -7.81 18.56
C ILE A 223 20.23 -7.98 20.00
N SER A 224 20.38 -9.18 20.58
CA SER A 224 19.90 -9.51 21.94
C SER A 224 20.63 -8.80 23.10
N SER A 225 21.64 -7.97 22.85
CA SER A 225 22.43 -7.29 23.90
C SER A 225 21.71 -6.12 24.59
N THR A 226 20.38 -6.03 24.44
CA THR A 226 19.59 -4.97 25.07
C THR A 226 19.32 -5.32 26.55
N PRO A 227 19.51 -4.38 27.50
CA PRO A 227 19.28 -4.66 28.92
C PRO A 227 17.84 -5.12 29.22
N GLU A 228 17.71 -5.97 30.24
CA GLU A 228 16.43 -6.54 30.67
C GLU A 228 15.52 -5.48 31.29
N LYS A 229 14.69 -4.84 30.45
CA LYS A 229 13.43 -4.26 30.92
C LYS A 229 12.39 -5.39 30.96
N LEU A 230 11.94 -5.71 32.17
CA LEU A 230 10.87 -6.69 32.41
C LEU A 230 9.48 -6.03 32.41
N ASN A 231 9.41 -4.71 32.65
CA ASN A 231 8.17 -3.96 32.74
C ASN A 231 8.10 -2.89 31.65
N PHE A 232 7.19 -3.07 30.70
CA PHE A 232 6.91 -2.10 29.63
C PHE A 232 5.58 -1.39 29.92
N THR A 233 5.63 -0.08 30.11
CA THR A 233 4.45 0.76 30.39
C THR A 233 3.93 1.47 29.16
N GLU A 234 4.85 1.90 28.28
CA GLU A 234 4.53 2.64 27.06
C GLU A 234 5.10 1.96 25.80
N ILE A 235 4.54 2.29 24.63
CA ILE A 235 5.03 1.80 23.34
C ILE A 235 6.45 2.31 23.05
N SER A 236 6.80 3.50 23.54
CA SER A 236 8.14 4.10 23.46
C SER A 236 9.21 3.31 24.21
N ASP A 237 8.82 2.55 25.24
CA ASP A 237 9.73 1.72 26.03
C ASP A 237 10.07 0.39 25.36
N LEU A 238 9.30 -0.01 24.34
CA LEU A 238 9.49 -1.28 23.65
C LEU A 238 10.82 -1.30 22.88
N PRO A 239 11.46 -2.47 22.79
CA PRO A 239 12.72 -2.59 22.09
C PRO A 239 12.51 -2.31 20.58
N CYS A 240 13.43 -1.56 20.00
CA CYS A 240 13.32 -1.03 18.63
C CYS A 240 14.67 -1.22 17.92
N ILE A 241 14.64 -1.85 16.75
CA ILE A 241 15.81 -2.20 15.94
C ILE A 241 15.83 -1.47 14.59
N ILE A 242 14.96 -0.48 14.36
CA ILE A 242 14.94 0.30 13.11
C ILE A 242 16.33 0.86 12.76
N ASP A 243 17.04 1.42 13.72
CA ASP A 243 18.37 2.00 13.49
C ASP A 243 19.38 0.93 13.04
N TYR A 244 19.31 -0.28 13.58
CA TYR A 244 20.11 -1.43 13.14
C TYR A 244 19.71 -1.90 11.73
N LEU A 245 18.42 -2.06 11.48
CA LEU A 245 17.88 -2.49 10.18
C LEU A 245 18.25 -1.52 9.07
N CYS A 246 18.12 -0.21 9.32
CA CYS A 246 18.46 0.82 8.33
C CYS A 246 19.96 0.88 8.03
N LYS A 247 20.82 0.69 9.04
CA LYS A 247 22.28 0.65 8.84
C LYS A 247 22.71 -0.59 8.05
N THR A 248 22.10 -1.73 8.32
CA THR A 248 22.50 -3.02 7.74
C THR A 248 21.88 -3.25 6.35
N HIS A 249 20.70 -2.69 6.10
CA HIS A 249 19.92 -2.95 4.89
C HIS A 249 19.49 -1.68 4.15
N ASP A 250 20.22 -0.58 4.29
CA ASP A 250 20.02 0.64 3.49
C ASP A 250 18.67 1.36 3.65
N GLY A 251 17.89 1.08 4.70
CA GLY A 251 16.66 1.84 4.99
C GLY A 251 16.93 3.32 5.31
N ILE A 252 15.98 4.21 4.98
CA ILE A 252 16.05 5.63 5.37
C ILE A 252 15.38 5.79 6.74
N ILE A 253 16.18 5.98 7.79
CA ILE A 253 15.72 5.95 9.20
C ILE A 253 14.48 6.84 9.45
N VAL A 254 14.48 8.08 8.96
CA VAL A 254 13.37 9.03 9.17
C VAL A 254 12.09 8.54 8.48
N ASP A 255 12.21 8.00 7.28
CA ASP A 255 11.08 7.52 6.50
C ASP A 255 10.53 6.22 7.10
N VAL A 256 11.39 5.29 7.53
CA VAL A 256 10.98 4.06 8.23
C VAL A 256 10.25 4.38 9.54
N LYS A 257 10.77 5.31 10.35
CA LYS A 257 10.10 5.77 11.58
C LYS A 257 8.74 6.40 11.28
N SER A 258 8.63 7.17 10.20
CA SER A 258 7.37 7.76 9.76
C SER A 258 6.35 6.69 9.31
N VAL A 259 6.77 5.72 8.50
CA VAL A 259 5.91 4.60 8.06
C VAL A 259 5.47 3.74 9.24
N LYS A 260 6.36 3.48 10.21
CA LYS A 260 6.03 2.77 11.45
C LYS A 260 4.90 3.48 12.19
N GLU A 261 5.00 4.79 12.39
CA GLU A 261 4.04 5.55 13.20
C GLU A 261 2.71 5.79 12.48
N TYR A 262 2.73 6.22 11.22
CA TYR A 262 1.53 6.69 10.53
C TYR A 262 0.80 5.61 9.72
N CYS A 263 1.49 4.54 9.33
CA CYS A 263 0.92 3.47 8.52
C CYS A 263 0.76 2.19 9.34
N LEU A 264 1.87 1.61 9.80
CA LEU A 264 1.86 0.32 10.50
C LEU A 264 1.10 0.40 11.82
N ARG A 265 1.46 1.33 12.71
CA ARG A 265 0.85 1.45 14.04
C ARG A 265 -0.65 1.72 13.94
N LYS A 266 -1.08 2.60 13.03
CA LYS A 266 -2.50 2.90 12.78
C LYS A 266 -3.26 1.65 12.34
N TYR A 267 -2.70 0.88 11.42
CA TYR A 267 -3.34 -0.33 10.91
C TYR A 267 -3.40 -1.44 11.97
N VAL A 268 -2.31 -1.67 12.71
CA VAL A 268 -2.28 -2.70 13.77
C VAL A 268 -3.28 -2.36 14.89
N LYS A 269 -3.38 -1.09 15.30
CA LYS A 269 -4.44 -0.64 16.23
C LYS A 269 -5.83 -0.97 15.72
N LYS A 270 -6.10 -0.69 14.44
CA LYS A 270 -7.38 -1.05 13.81
C LYS A 270 -7.65 -2.56 13.87
N LEU A 271 -6.64 -3.41 13.66
CA LEU A 271 -6.82 -4.87 13.77
C LEU A 271 -7.22 -5.31 15.20
N PHE A 272 -6.74 -4.62 16.24
CA PHE A 272 -7.17 -4.86 17.62
C PHE A 272 -8.59 -4.33 17.87
N GLU A 273 -8.90 -3.12 17.43
CA GLU A 273 -10.22 -2.49 17.56
C GLU A 273 -11.32 -3.33 16.89
N ASP A 274 -11.02 -3.84 15.68
CA ASP A 274 -11.89 -4.72 14.90
C ASP A 274 -11.91 -6.16 15.42
N LYS A 275 -11.15 -6.47 16.49
CA LYS A 275 -11.00 -7.80 17.12
C LYS A 275 -10.55 -8.88 16.14
N ILE A 276 -9.79 -8.50 15.11
CA ILE A 276 -9.18 -9.43 14.16
C ILE A 276 -8.01 -10.16 14.82
N ILE A 277 -7.18 -9.44 15.58
CA ILE A 277 -6.06 -10.00 16.35
C ILE A 277 -6.28 -9.80 17.85
N ARG A 278 -5.71 -10.71 18.65
CA ARG A 278 -5.74 -10.70 20.11
C ARG A 278 -4.35 -10.54 20.69
N GLY A 279 -4.26 -9.89 21.84
CA GLY A 279 -3.02 -9.55 22.54
C GLY A 279 -3.21 -8.29 23.37
N ASN A 280 -2.12 -7.61 23.70
CA ASN A 280 -2.11 -6.37 24.44
C ASN A 280 -2.30 -5.18 23.49
N ASP A 281 -3.53 -4.65 23.40
CA ASP A 281 -3.90 -3.55 22.50
C ASP A 281 -3.16 -2.24 22.81
N ARG A 282 -2.90 -1.97 24.10
CA ARG A 282 -2.24 -0.76 24.57
C ARG A 282 -0.79 -0.69 24.10
N LEU A 283 -0.09 -1.82 24.14
CA LEU A 283 1.32 -1.92 23.75
C LEU A 283 1.52 -2.47 22.33
N LEU A 284 0.48 -2.98 21.69
CA LEU A 284 0.55 -3.71 20.41
C LEU A 284 1.48 -4.93 20.48
N THR A 285 1.46 -5.63 21.62
CA THR A 285 2.29 -6.80 21.92
C THR A 285 1.43 -8.04 22.17
N GLU A 286 2.05 -9.16 22.51
CA GLU A 286 1.39 -10.46 22.79
C GLU A 286 0.61 -11.03 21.58
N VAL A 287 0.86 -10.52 20.38
CA VAL A 287 0.23 -11.00 19.14
C VAL A 287 0.78 -12.38 18.74
N MET A 288 1.97 -12.72 19.27
CA MET A 288 2.71 -13.96 19.00
C MET A 288 2.71 -14.95 20.17
N GLU A 289 1.87 -14.72 21.18
CA GLU A 289 1.74 -15.63 22.30
C GLU A 289 1.20 -16.98 21.85
N PHE A 290 1.68 -18.06 22.48
CA PHE A 290 1.33 -19.42 22.09
C PHE A 290 -0.19 -19.69 22.16
N THR A 291 -0.91 -18.98 23.02
CA THR A 291 -2.37 -19.08 23.20
C THR A 291 -3.17 -18.37 22.11
N THR A 292 -2.61 -17.31 21.50
CA THR A 292 -3.31 -16.43 20.56
C THR A 292 -2.84 -16.59 19.12
N PHE A 293 -1.59 -17.01 18.91
CA PHE A 293 -0.91 -17.00 17.62
C PHE A 293 -1.69 -17.68 16.49
N GLU A 294 -2.12 -18.94 16.66
CA GLU A 294 -2.81 -19.67 15.59
C GLU A 294 -4.15 -19.02 15.22
N SER A 295 -4.85 -18.43 16.19
CA SER A 295 -6.08 -17.70 15.92
C SER A 295 -5.80 -16.38 15.20
N ASN A 296 -4.75 -15.65 15.61
CA ASN A 296 -4.35 -14.40 15.00
C ASN A 296 -3.91 -14.63 13.55
N MET A 297 -3.07 -15.65 13.31
CA MET A 297 -2.59 -16.02 11.98
C MET A 297 -3.75 -16.41 11.05
N LYS A 298 -4.71 -17.22 11.56
CA LYS A 298 -5.90 -17.60 10.79
C LYS A 298 -6.78 -16.40 10.47
N ALA A 299 -7.03 -15.52 11.44
CA ALA A 299 -7.88 -14.35 11.26
C ALA A 299 -7.26 -13.35 10.26
N LEU A 300 -5.96 -13.07 10.40
CA LEU A 300 -5.21 -12.21 9.50
C LEU A 300 -5.16 -12.79 8.08
N GLY A 301 -4.92 -14.09 7.97
CA GLY A 301 -4.92 -14.79 6.68
C GLY A 301 -6.28 -14.74 5.98
N LYS A 302 -7.38 -14.88 6.73
CA LYS A 302 -8.75 -14.74 6.20
C LYS A 302 -9.02 -13.31 5.74
N LEU A 303 -8.63 -12.31 6.53
CA LEU A 303 -8.78 -10.90 6.17
C LEU A 303 -8.09 -10.57 4.83
N TYR A 304 -6.87 -11.05 4.63
CA TYR A 304 -6.14 -10.83 3.39
C TYR A 304 -6.73 -11.60 2.20
N GLU A 305 -7.22 -12.82 2.44
CA GLU A 305 -7.88 -13.62 1.41
C GLU A 305 -9.14 -12.91 0.91
N GLU A 306 -10.01 -12.43 1.80
CA GLU A 306 -11.21 -11.67 1.43
C GLU A 306 -10.88 -10.41 0.61
N TYR A 307 -9.85 -9.65 1.02
CA TYR A 307 -9.34 -8.51 0.26
C TYR A 307 -8.88 -8.93 -1.15
N THR A 308 -8.04 -9.96 -1.23
CA THR A 308 -7.46 -10.44 -2.50
C THR A 308 -8.55 -10.90 -3.45
N LEU A 309 -9.56 -11.62 -2.96
CA LEU A 309 -10.69 -12.07 -3.75
C LEU A 309 -11.54 -10.90 -4.24
N SER A 310 -11.81 -9.90 -3.38
CA SER A 310 -12.61 -8.72 -3.75
C SER A 310 -11.99 -7.89 -4.88
N LEU A 311 -10.66 -7.81 -4.94
CA LEU A 311 -9.94 -7.14 -6.03
C LEU A 311 -9.61 -8.08 -7.19
N GLY A 312 -9.80 -9.39 -7.00
CA GLY A 312 -9.29 -10.47 -7.85
C GLY A 312 -7.78 -10.33 -8.11
N GLY A 313 -7.04 -10.00 -7.06
CA GLY A 313 -5.59 -9.83 -7.08
C GLY A 313 -4.84 -11.15 -6.98
N VAL A 314 -3.51 -11.07 -6.97
CA VAL A 314 -2.62 -12.21 -6.68
C VAL A 314 -2.52 -12.36 -5.16
N ASP A 315 -2.68 -13.60 -4.66
CA ASP A 315 -2.36 -13.89 -3.26
C ASP A 315 -0.85 -13.91 -3.06
N GLU A 316 -0.31 -12.81 -2.56
CA GLU A 316 1.13 -12.61 -2.33
C GLU A 316 1.71 -13.57 -1.25
N ARG A 317 0.89 -14.35 -0.55
CA ARG A 317 1.39 -15.44 0.32
C ARG A 317 1.97 -16.60 -0.47
N VAL A 318 1.74 -16.64 -1.80
CA VAL A 318 2.37 -17.62 -2.69
C VAL A 318 3.89 -17.65 -2.49
N PHE A 319 4.52 -16.53 -2.14
CA PHE A 319 5.95 -16.42 -1.87
C PHE A 319 6.43 -17.25 -0.65
N LEU A 320 5.57 -17.48 0.36
CA LEU A 320 5.94 -18.27 1.55
C LEU A 320 6.13 -19.76 1.22
N GLY A 321 5.39 -20.28 0.24
CA GLY A 321 5.48 -21.67 -0.23
C GLY A 321 6.78 -22.00 -0.98
N TYR A 322 7.57 -21.00 -1.37
CA TYR A 322 8.87 -21.19 -2.05
C TYR A 322 9.96 -21.74 -1.12
N SER A 323 9.70 -21.82 0.19
CA SER A 323 10.61 -22.43 1.18
C SER A 323 10.51 -23.96 1.26
N SER A 324 9.45 -24.56 0.69
CA SER A 324 9.20 -26.01 0.72
C SER A 324 9.13 -26.57 -0.71
N ASN A 325 10.27 -26.66 -1.41
CA ASN A 325 10.50 -27.48 -2.62
C ASN A 325 9.49 -27.46 -3.79
N MET A 326 8.48 -26.57 -3.83
CA MET A 326 7.37 -26.67 -4.80
C MET A 326 7.41 -25.63 -5.93
N CYS A 327 8.31 -24.65 -5.89
CA CYS A 327 8.59 -23.75 -7.00
C CYS A 327 10.09 -23.42 -6.99
N ASN A 328 10.85 -24.00 -7.92
CA ASN A 328 12.28 -23.76 -8.05
C ASN A 328 12.56 -22.25 -8.18
N ILE A 329 13.21 -21.67 -7.15
CA ILE A 329 13.76 -20.30 -7.16
C ILE A 329 14.68 -20.09 -8.38
N GLY A 330 15.24 -21.16 -8.95
CA GLY A 330 16.00 -21.14 -10.20
C GLY A 330 15.23 -20.58 -11.42
N ASN A 331 13.91 -20.78 -11.52
CA ASN A 331 13.15 -20.33 -12.70
C ASN A 331 12.72 -18.85 -12.62
N PHE A 332 12.50 -18.30 -11.44
CA PHE A 332 12.21 -16.87 -11.28
C PHE A 332 13.47 -15.99 -11.37
N GLY A 333 14.66 -16.57 -11.24
CA GLY A 333 15.94 -15.89 -11.43
C GLY A 333 16.22 -15.49 -12.89
N MET A 334 15.55 -16.12 -13.85
CA MET A 334 15.78 -15.90 -15.28
C MET A 334 14.83 -14.88 -15.93
N TYR A 335 13.63 -14.65 -15.38
CA TYR A 335 12.58 -13.87 -16.06
C TYR A 335 11.99 -12.71 -15.25
N GLY A 336 12.28 -12.62 -13.95
CA GLY A 336 12.00 -11.42 -13.16
C GLY A 336 13.24 -10.54 -13.09
N ASN A 337 13.39 -9.60 -14.02
CA ASN A 337 14.43 -8.57 -14.02
C ASN A 337 14.26 -7.54 -12.88
N GLY A 338 13.53 -7.91 -11.81
CA GLY A 338 13.44 -7.18 -10.56
C GLY A 338 14.74 -7.35 -9.81
N ASN A 339 15.73 -6.57 -10.22
CA ASN A 339 17.04 -6.61 -9.63
C ASN A 339 16.89 -6.14 -8.18
N ALA A 340 17.43 -6.88 -7.22
CA ALA A 340 17.60 -6.37 -5.85
C ALA A 340 18.38 -5.03 -5.80
N GLN A 341 19.05 -4.69 -6.92
CA GLN A 341 19.66 -3.41 -7.26
C GLN A 341 18.63 -2.27 -7.41
N GLU A 342 17.43 -2.54 -7.96
CA GLU A 342 16.38 -1.54 -8.18
C GLU A 342 15.95 -0.87 -6.87
N ILE A 343 15.78 -1.65 -5.79
CA ILE A 343 15.51 -1.09 -4.46
C ILE A 343 16.64 -0.15 -4.02
N ARG A 344 17.91 -0.54 -4.21
CA ARG A 344 19.06 0.28 -3.82
C ARG A 344 19.12 1.57 -4.63
N GLU A 345 18.93 1.49 -5.95
CA GLU A 345 18.93 2.65 -6.84
C GLU A 345 17.81 3.63 -6.49
N GLN A 346 16.60 3.14 -6.24
CA GLN A 346 15.47 3.99 -5.83
C GLN A 346 15.68 4.59 -4.43
N LEU A 347 16.26 3.85 -3.49
CA LEU A 347 16.63 4.38 -2.17
C LEU A 347 17.71 5.47 -2.28
N GLU A 348 18.71 5.29 -3.14
CA GLU A 348 19.74 6.31 -3.41
C GLU A 348 19.14 7.56 -4.06
N ALA A 349 18.23 7.41 -5.02
CA ALA A 349 17.49 8.52 -5.61
C ALA A 349 16.68 9.28 -4.54
N ARG A 350 16.00 8.56 -3.64
CA ARG A 350 15.24 9.15 -2.54
C ARG A 350 16.15 9.88 -1.54
N ARG A 351 17.33 9.32 -1.22
CA ARG A 351 18.34 9.99 -0.38
C ARG A 351 18.82 11.29 -1.01
N LYS A 352 19.12 11.29 -2.31
CA LYS A 352 19.51 12.50 -3.06
C LYS A 352 18.39 13.55 -3.03
N GLN A 353 17.13 13.14 -3.24
CA GLN A 353 15.97 14.02 -3.15
C GLN A 353 15.81 14.63 -1.75
N ASN A 354 15.92 13.81 -0.69
CA ASN A 354 15.86 14.28 0.70
C ASN A 354 17.00 15.24 1.05
N ALA A 355 18.19 15.03 0.50
CA ALA A 355 19.35 15.92 0.66
C ALA A 355 19.12 17.28 -0.03
N LEU A 356 18.57 17.27 -1.25
CA LEU A 356 18.20 18.48 -2.00
C LEU A 356 17.10 19.28 -1.30
N GLN A 357 16.15 18.58 -0.66
CA GLN A 357 15.05 19.19 0.11
C GLN A 357 15.41 19.56 1.55
N GLY A 358 16.68 19.38 1.97
CA GLY A 358 17.17 19.80 3.28
C GLY A 358 16.75 18.92 4.46
N ARG A 359 16.29 17.69 4.23
CA ARG A 359 15.89 16.75 5.30
C ARG A 359 17.05 15.91 5.87
N VAL A 360 18.21 15.89 5.22
CA VAL A 360 19.42 15.22 5.74
C VAL A 360 20.66 16.04 5.34
N GLY A 361 21.24 16.78 6.28
CA GLY A 361 22.51 17.50 6.12
C GLY A 361 22.88 18.29 7.39
N PRO A 362 24.19 18.49 7.68
CA PRO A 362 24.70 18.97 8.98
C PRO A 362 24.25 20.41 9.31
N PRO A 363 24.34 20.84 10.59
CA PRO A 363 23.72 22.07 11.06
C PRO A 363 24.21 23.31 10.29
N LEU A 364 23.29 24.24 10.03
CA LEU A 364 23.56 25.54 9.43
C LEU A 364 24.49 26.36 10.36
N THR A 365 25.49 27.03 9.78
CA THR A 365 26.41 27.92 10.53
C THR A 365 25.70 29.18 11.04
N PRO A 366 26.15 29.78 12.17
CA PRO A 366 25.27 30.49 13.09
C PRO A 366 24.79 31.89 12.68
N LEU A 367 25.20 32.47 11.54
CA LEU A 367 25.07 33.93 11.37
C LEU A 367 24.59 34.46 9.99
N SER A 368 23.94 33.65 9.14
CA SER A 368 23.23 34.24 7.97
C SER A 368 22.10 33.39 7.34
N GLY A 369 21.92 32.12 7.69
CA GLY A 369 20.74 31.34 7.24
C GLY A 369 20.52 31.23 5.72
N LYS A 370 21.53 31.42 4.87
CA LYS A 370 21.43 31.27 3.40
C LYS A 370 22.32 30.12 2.91
N ARG A 371 21.79 29.24 2.05
CA ARG A 371 22.57 28.30 1.22
C ARG A 371 22.77 28.88 -0.18
N TYR A 372 23.84 28.45 -0.84
CA TYR A 372 24.24 28.81 -2.21
C TYR A 372 23.12 28.51 -3.22
N LEU A 373 22.70 29.53 -3.98
CA LEU A 373 21.84 29.38 -5.15
C LEU A 373 22.63 28.67 -6.27
N LYS A 374 22.08 27.59 -6.80
CA LYS A 374 22.37 27.13 -8.17
C LYS A 374 21.09 27.13 -9.00
N HIS A 375 21.25 27.58 -10.23
CA HIS A 375 20.22 27.95 -11.20
C HIS A 375 19.98 26.81 -12.21
N ASN A 376 18.70 26.62 -12.58
CA ASN A 376 18.12 25.93 -13.75
C ASN A 376 18.39 24.42 -13.94
N ASP A 377 17.54 23.62 -14.58
CA ASP A 377 16.23 23.75 -15.22
C ASP A 377 15.60 22.34 -15.26
N ASN A 378 14.26 22.28 -15.30
CA ASN A 378 13.41 21.26 -15.93
C ASN A 378 12.25 20.79 -15.04
N ASN A 379 11.07 20.98 -15.63
CA ASN A 379 9.77 20.48 -15.22
C ASN A 379 9.83 19.04 -14.72
N SER A 380 9.74 18.84 -13.41
CA SER A 380 9.34 17.57 -12.83
C SER A 380 7.88 17.70 -12.39
N SER A 381 7.02 16.95 -13.06
CA SER A 381 5.66 16.58 -12.66
C SER A 381 5.49 16.54 -11.14
N ILE A 382 4.43 17.20 -10.67
CA ILE A 382 4.01 17.26 -9.27
C ILE A 382 3.90 15.83 -8.73
N SER A 383 4.91 15.38 -7.98
CA SER A 383 4.88 14.08 -7.32
C SER A 383 3.92 14.14 -6.14
N GLU A 384 2.98 13.20 -6.09
CA GLU A 384 1.96 13.01 -5.04
C GLU A 384 2.53 12.94 -3.61
N ASN A 385 3.85 12.74 -3.45
CA ASN A 385 4.54 12.68 -2.16
C ASN A 385 4.58 14.00 -1.36
N ASN A 386 4.32 15.15 -1.99
CA ASN A 386 4.22 16.43 -1.27
C ASN A 386 2.88 16.56 -0.51
N SER A 387 1.87 15.76 -0.86
CA SER A 387 0.52 15.86 -0.30
C SER A 387 0.48 15.53 1.20
N PHE A 388 1.20 14.49 1.66
CA PHE A 388 1.10 14.01 3.05
C PHE A 388 1.72 14.97 4.07
N SER A 389 2.88 15.54 3.75
CA SER A 389 3.55 16.53 4.60
C SER A 389 2.77 17.86 4.65
N LEU A 390 2.14 18.25 3.54
CA LEU A 390 1.29 19.43 3.48
C LEU A 390 -0.02 19.21 4.24
N HIS A 391 -0.69 18.07 4.02
CA HIS A 391 -1.96 17.73 4.65
C HIS A 391 -1.83 17.63 6.18
N SER A 392 -0.78 16.97 6.68
CA SER A 392 -0.48 16.92 8.12
C SER A 392 -0.24 18.31 8.72
N SER A 393 0.51 19.16 8.02
CA SER A 393 0.78 20.53 8.47
C SER A 393 -0.44 21.46 8.42
N LEU A 394 -1.42 21.17 7.55
CA LEU A 394 -2.66 21.93 7.44
C LEU A 394 -3.71 21.45 8.45
N MET A 395 -3.79 20.16 8.75
CA MET A 395 -4.76 19.61 9.72
C MET A 395 -4.57 20.14 11.14
N ALA A 396 -3.33 20.44 11.55
CA ALA A 396 -3.00 20.99 12.86
C ALA A 396 -3.30 22.50 13.01
N ARG A 397 -3.88 23.14 11.98
CA ARG A 397 -4.01 24.60 11.90
C ARG A 397 -5.47 25.02 11.77
N ASP A 398 -5.82 26.15 12.37
CA ASP A 398 -7.13 26.77 12.21
C ASP A 398 -7.29 27.43 10.83
N PRO A 399 -8.52 27.47 10.27
CA PRO A 399 -8.82 28.14 9.01
C PRO A 399 -8.82 29.67 9.19
N GLY A 400 -7.65 30.23 9.49
CA GLY A 400 -7.47 31.65 9.72
C GLY A 400 -6.01 32.12 9.66
N PRO A 401 -5.78 33.44 9.61
CA PRO A 401 -4.44 34.04 9.62
C PRO A 401 -3.77 33.83 10.99
N ALA A 402 -2.46 33.60 11.02
CA ALA A 402 -1.73 33.48 12.29
C ALA A 402 -1.62 34.83 13.01
N GLU A 403 -1.25 34.78 14.29
CA GLU A 403 -1.15 35.96 15.17
C GLU A 403 -0.25 37.06 14.61
N ILE A 404 0.83 36.70 13.91
CA ILE A 404 1.76 37.66 13.27
C ILE A 404 1.07 38.40 12.12
N THR A 405 0.35 37.68 11.27
CA THR A 405 -0.42 38.24 10.15
C THR A 405 -1.60 39.07 10.64
N LEU A 406 -2.24 38.66 11.73
CA LEU A 406 -3.29 39.46 12.39
C LEU A 406 -2.76 40.79 12.93
N LYS A 407 -1.54 40.83 13.48
CA LYS A 407 -0.89 42.08 13.91
C LYS A 407 -0.61 43.00 12.72
N ILE A 408 -0.17 42.46 11.59
CA ILE A 408 0.03 43.23 10.34
C ILE A 408 -1.30 43.78 9.82
N ILE A 409 -2.34 42.95 9.77
CA ILE A 409 -3.71 43.34 9.37
C ILE A 409 -4.26 44.47 10.24
N LYS A 410 -4.04 44.41 11.57
CA LYS A 410 -4.50 45.45 12.51
C LYS A 410 -3.76 46.78 12.34
N ASN A 411 -2.52 46.74 11.86
CA ASN A 411 -1.70 47.94 11.66
C ASN A 411 -1.90 48.58 10.28
N CYS A 412 -2.78 48.04 9.42
CA CYS A 412 -3.09 48.64 8.13
C CYS A 412 -4.04 49.86 8.26
N PRO A 413 -3.75 51.00 7.60
CA PRO A 413 -4.55 52.21 7.74
C PRO A 413 -5.94 52.12 7.09
N LYS A 414 -6.18 51.18 6.17
CA LYS A 414 -7.51 50.81 5.67
C LYS A 414 -7.80 49.38 6.10
N LYS A 415 -9.02 49.11 6.59
CA LYS A 415 -9.45 47.76 6.97
C LYS A 415 -9.35 46.84 5.74
N PRO A 416 -8.51 45.79 5.78
CA PRO A 416 -8.28 44.97 4.60
C PRO A 416 -9.49 44.10 4.26
N ILE A 417 -9.86 44.04 2.98
CA ILE A 417 -10.97 43.21 2.45
C ILE A 417 -10.64 41.72 2.40
N LEU A 418 -9.40 41.33 2.71
CA LEU A 418 -8.88 39.97 2.62
C LEU A 418 -9.80 38.91 3.24
N VAL A 419 -10.11 39.05 4.52
CA VAL A 419 -10.85 38.02 5.28
C VAL A 419 -12.25 37.84 4.71
N SER A 420 -12.98 38.93 4.47
CA SER A 420 -14.33 38.87 3.88
C SER A 420 -14.34 38.32 2.45
N THR A 421 -13.29 38.58 1.67
CA THR A 421 -13.18 38.10 0.29
C THR A 421 -12.86 36.61 0.26
N VAL A 422 -11.95 36.13 1.11
CA VAL A 422 -11.60 34.71 1.23
C VAL A 422 -12.80 33.91 1.73
N ASP A 423 -13.47 34.37 2.78
CA ASP A 423 -14.67 33.70 3.32
C ASP A 423 -15.79 33.61 2.27
N GLY A 424 -16.02 34.69 1.50
CA GLY A 424 -16.99 34.68 0.41
C GLY A 424 -16.64 33.73 -0.75
N LEU A 425 -15.35 33.61 -1.09
CA LEU A 425 -14.88 32.70 -2.14
C LEU A 425 -14.97 31.23 -1.70
N ILE A 426 -14.61 30.93 -0.47
CA ILE A 426 -14.72 29.59 0.11
C ILE A 426 -16.19 29.17 0.25
N ALA A 427 -17.08 30.11 0.64
CA ALA A 427 -18.51 29.85 0.64
C ALA A 427 -19.05 29.56 -0.77
N THR A 428 -18.59 30.31 -1.78
CA THR A 428 -18.96 30.07 -3.19
C THR A 428 -18.43 28.72 -3.71
N LEU A 429 -17.26 28.30 -3.26
CA LEU A 429 -16.69 27.01 -3.60
C LEU A 429 -17.47 25.87 -2.94
N HIS A 430 -17.80 26.02 -1.66
CA HIS A 430 -18.62 25.07 -0.91
C HIS A 430 -19.99 24.89 -1.59
N THR A 431 -20.66 25.97 -2.02
CA THR A 431 -21.94 25.85 -2.75
C THR A 431 -21.79 25.17 -4.10
N LYS A 432 -20.72 25.43 -4.86
CA LYS A 432 -20.43 24.74 -6.14
C LYS A 432 -20.14 23.25 -5.97
N LEU A 433 -19.44 22.86 -4.91
CA LEU A 433 -19.19 21.44 -4.61
C LEU A 433 -20.46 20.71 -4.14
N LEU A 434 -21.44 21.45 -3.61
CA LEU A 434 -22.75 20.93 -3.20
C LEU A 434 -23.75 20.84 -4.36
N THR A 435 -23.59 21.62 -5.43
CA THR A 435 -24.49 21.55 -6.59
C THR A 435 -24.19 20.31 -7.44
N PRO A 436 -25.16 19.38 -7.61
CA PRO A 436 -24.96 18.21 -8.49
C PRO A 436 -24.82 18.66 -9.96
N GLN A 437 -24.04 17.92 -10.74
CA GLN A 437 -24.05 18.03 -12.21
C GLN A 437 -25.49 17.81 -12.73
N PRO A 438 -25.91 18.46 -13.84
CA PRO A 438 -27.27 18.32 -14.34
C PRO A 438 -27.59 16.83 -14.63
N GLY A 439 -28.51 16.26 -13.85
CA GLY A 439 -28.94 14.86 -13.94
C GLY A 439 -28.59 13.95 -12.75
N ALA A 440 -27.82 14.42 -11.76
CA ALA A 440 -27.48 13.64 -10.56
C ALA A 440 -28.39 13.95 -9.35
N PRO A 441 -28.74 12.95 -8.50
CA PRO A 441 -29.52 13.19 -7.30
C PRO A 441 -28.75 14.07 -6.29
N PRO A 442 -29.46 14.86 -5.46
CA PRO A 442 -28.83 15.70 -4.44
C PRO A 442 -28.00 14.86 -3.45
N ILE A 443 -26.81 15.36 -3.11
CA ILE A 443 -25.89 14.70 -2.16
C ILE A 443 -26.53 14.71 -0.77
N GLN A 444 -27.09 13.56 -0.35
CA GLN A 444 -27.69 13.38 0.98
C GLN A 444 -26.81 12.56 1.94
N ASP A 445 -25.68 12.04 1.46
CA ASP A 445 -24.76 11.27 2.30
C ASP A 445 -23.97 12.17 3.27
N LYS A 446 -24.08 11.86 4.57
CA LYS A 446 -23.37 12.56 5.65
C LYS A 446 -21.86 12.46 5.52
N SER A 447 -21.33 11.39 4.91
CA SER A 447 -19.88 11.23 4.68
C SER A 447 -19.38 12.18 3.59
N ALA A 448 -20.06 12.21 2.44
CA ALA A 448 -19.74 13.11 1.33
C ALA A 448 -19.83 14.60 1.72
N LEU A 449 -20.84 14.97 2.52
CA LEU A 449 -20.96 16.34 3.05
C LEU A 449 -19.79 16.72 3.97
N LYS A 450 -19.27 15.77 4.75
CA LYS A 450 -18.10 15.99 5.61
C LYS A 450 -16.82 16.14 4.79
N GLU A 451 -16.66 15.38 3.72
CA GLU A 451 -15.51 15.49 2.81
C GLU A 451 -15.50 16.81 2.05
N ILE A 452 -16.64 17.24 1.51
CA ILE A 452 -16.76 18.54 0.82
C ILE A 452 -16.41 19.69 1.77
N ARG A 453 -16.89 19.62 3.02
CA ARG A 453 -16.52 20.61 4.06
C ARG A 453 -15.02 20.60 4.35
N ASN A 454 -14.42 19.41 4.48
CA ASN A 454 -12.99 19.28 4.73
C ASN A 454 -12.15 19.86 3.59
N VAL A 455 -12.58 19.69 2.33
CA VAL A 455 -11.90 20.27 1.16
C VAL A 455 -11.94 21.79 1.19
N SER A 456 -13.12 22.39 1.42
CA SER A 456 -13.27 23.84 1.54
C SER A 456 -12.44 24.43 2.69
N ASP A 457 -12.43 23.76 3.86
CA ASP A 457 -11.61 24.17 5.00
C ASP A 457 -10.10 24.04 4.70
N LEU A 458 -9.70 23.02 3.94
CA LEU A 458 -8.30 22.80 3.58
C LEU A 458 -7.79 23.89 2.61
N SER A 459 -8.60 24.31 1.64
CA SER A 459 -8.28 25.41 0.73
C SER A 459 -8.07 26.74 1.48
N ALA A 460 -8.91 27.02 2.48
CA ALA A 460 -8.75 28.20 3.35
C ALA A 460 -7.45 28.12 4.17
N LYS A 461 -7.15 26.97 4.77
CA LYS A 461 -5.93 26.74 5.55
C LYS A 461 -4.66 26.88 4.71
N LEU A 462 -4.69 26.39 3.46
CA LEU A 462 -3.57 26.49 2.53
C LEU A 462 -3.31 27.96 2.14
N PHE A 463 -4.37 28.70 1.85
CA PHE A 463 -4.28 30.13 1.55
C PHE A 463 -3.63 30.92 2.70
N TYR A 464 -4.13 30.76 3.94
CA TYR A 464 -3.58 31.49 5.08
C TYR A 464 -2.16 31.05 5.43
N LYS A 465 -1.80 29.78 5.23
CA LYS A 465 -0.42 29.30 5.39
C LYS A 465 0.53 29.95 4.37
N PHE A 466 0.10 30.05 3.12
CA PHE A 466 0.87 30.72 2.07
C PHE A 466 1.06 32.20 2.41
N LEU A 467 -0.01 32.89 2.81
CA LEU A 467 0.04 34.30 3.20
C LEU A 467 0.98 34.55 4.38
N ASP A 468 0.90 33.72 5.42
CA ASP A 468 1.76 33.82 6.61
C ASP A 468 3.24 33.57 6.32
N SER A 469 3.55 32.79 5.28
CA SER A 469 4.94 32.56 4.88
C SER A 469 5.55 33.76 4.16
N ILE A 470 4.72 34.59 3.53
CA ILE A 470 5.17 35.67 2.62
C ILE A 470 5.10 37.03 3.31
N LEU A 471 3.99 37.33 3.97
CA LEU A 471 3.69 38.66 4.48
C LEU A 471 4.73 39.17 5.51
N PRO A 472 5.24 38.37 6.48
CA PRO A 472 6.27 38.81 7.42
C PRO A 472 7.64 39.06 6.76
N GLY A 473 7.91 38.43 5.60
CA GLY A 473 9.14 38.63 4.83
C GLY A 473 9.07 39.88 3.96
N GLU A 474 7.93 40.10 3.31
CA GLU A 474 7.71 41.26 2.43
C GLU A 474 7.60 42.58 3.19
N THR A 475 6.99 42.58 4.38
CA THR A 475 6.88 43.78 5.26
C THR A 475 8.22 44.30 5.78
N LYS A 476 9.31 43.54 5.66
CA LYS A 476 10.67 44.02 5.96
C LYS A 476 11.29 44.84 4.83
N LYS A 477 10.69 44.85 3.64
CA LYS A 477 11.19 45.62 2.49
C LYS A 477 10.66 47.05 2.57
N PRO A 478 11.52 48.06 2.40
CA PRO A 478 11.13 49.47 2.60
C PRO A 478 10.11 49.98 1.56
N THR A 479 9.95 49.29 0.43
CA THR A 479 9.04 49.65 -0.67
C THR A 479 7.71 48.91 -0.63
N PHE A 480 7.50 47.99 0.31
CA PHE A 480 6.32 47.12 0.33
C PHE A 480 5.24 47.69 1.25
N ASP A 481 4.10 48.05 0.67
CA ASP A 481 2.90 48.43 1.44
C ASP A 481 1.94 47.23 1.59
N PRO A 482 1.82 46.63 2.78
CA PRO A 482 0.90 45.52 3.02
C PRO A 482 -0.56 45.91 2.77
N ASN A 483 -0.92 47.20 2.88
CA ASN A 483 -2.29 47.66 2.68
C ASN A 483 -2.74 47.57 1.22
N VAL A 484 -1.81 47.72 0.26
CA VAL A 484 -2.10 47.58 -1.18
C VAL A 484 -2.33 46.11 -1.54
N MET A 485 -1.49 45.19 -1.04
CA MET A 485 -1.62 43.77 -1.31
C MET A 485 -2.89 43.18 -0.67
N LEU A 486 -3.14 43.49 0.60
CA LEU A 486 -4.28 42.96 1.36
C LEU A 486 -5.64 43.51 0.89
N ASN A 487 -5.63 44.55 0.05
CA ASN A 487 -6.82 45.10 -0.60
C ASN A 487 -6.91 44.84 -2.11
N ASN A 488 -5.96 44.10 -2.68
CA ASN A 488 -6.02 43.75 -4.10
C ASN A 488 -6.90 42.51 -4.31
N GLU A 489 -8.18 42.76 -4.62
CA GLU A 489 -9.19 41.71 -4.79
C GLU A 489 -8.82 40.69 -5.89
N GLN A 490 -8.22 41.13 -7.00
CA GLN A 490 -7.84 40.23 -8.10
C GLN A 490 -6.70 39.29 -7.71
N LEU A 491 -5.72 39.79 -6.97
CA LEU A 491 -4.63 38.98 -6.43
C LEU A 491 -5.16 37.93 -5.46
N ILE A 492 -6.03 38.34 -4.53
CA ILE A 492 -6.65 37.44 -3.54
C ILE A 492 -7.45 36.35 -4.25
N LYS A 493 -8.30 36.71 -5.22
CA LYS A 493 -9.07 35.75 -6.03
C LYS A 493 -8.17 34.75 -6.75
N SER A 494 -7.07 35.21 -7.33
CA SER A 494 -6.16 34.37 -8.11
C SER A 494 -5.41 33.36 -7.22
N VAL A 495 -4.96 33.80 -6.05
CA VAL A 495 -4.25 32.93 -5.09
C VAL A 495 -5.21 31.95 -4.42
N VAL A 496 -6.43 32.37 -4.07
CA VAL A 496 -7.45 31.43 -3.55
C VAL A 496 -7.77 30.36 -4.59
N ARG A 497 -7.98 30.74 -5.87
CA ARG A 497 -8.21 29.78 -6.96
C ARG A 497 -7.05 28.80 -7.18
N LEU A 498 -5.83 29.17 -6.84
CA LEU A 498 -4.67 28.28 -6.91
C LEU A 498 -4.63 27.29 -5.73
N CYS A 499 -5.24 27.66 -4.59
CA CYS A 499 -5.33 26.83 -3.40
C CYS A 499 -6.56 25.88 -3.41
N CYS A 500 -7.48 26.13 -4.33
CA CYS A 500 -8.68 25.35 -4.60
C CYS A 500 -8.38 24.38 -5.74
#